data_AF-A0A7V7PQX6-F1
#
_entry.id   AF-A0A7V7PQX6-F1
#
_cell.length_a   1.000
_cell.length_b   1.000
_cell.length_c   1.000
_cell.angle_alpha   90.00
_cell.angle_beta   90.00
_cell.angle_gamma   90.00
#
_symmetry.space_group_name_H-M   'P 1'
#
loop_
_entity.id
_entity.type
_entity.pdbx_description
1 polymer ?
#
loop_
_entity_poly.entity_id
_entity_poly.type
_entity_poly.pdbx_seq_one_letter_code
_entity_poly.pdbx_strand_id
1 'polypeptide(L)'
;MNQRRRVLDRQSGETAEAARPSRARPIDLVHLAGQTLGDRALEREILGLMAIQVEQCSARLGTANDGERRSLAHAIKGAARNIGAFALADRAEVSENHPGDSLATASLLAEMQRTGAFIRTLLG
;
A
#
# COMPACT_ATOMS: atom_id res chain seq x y z
N MET A 1 44.67 -34.73 -1.19
CA MET A 1 44.18 -33.33 -1.37
C MET A 1 43.05 -33.42 -2.38
N ASN A 2 41.74 -33.42 -2.10
CA ASN A 2 40.93 -32.90 -1.00
C ASN A 2 39.81 -33.87 -0.59
N GLN A 3 39.47 -33.84 0.71
CA GLN A 3 38.26 -34.40 1.30
C GLN A 3 37.07 -33.45 1.10
N ARG A 4 35.83 -33.96 1.04
CA ARG A 4 34.75 -33.68 2.03
C ARG A 4 33.38 -34.26 1.60
N ARG A 5 32.84 -35.11 2.48
CA ARG A 5 31.45 -35.56 2.65
C ARG A 5 30.41 -34.43 2.48
N ARG A 6 29.22 -34.76 1.98
CA ARG A 6 27.98 -34.93 2.78
C ARG A 6 26.80 -35.40 1.93
N VAL A 7 26.32 -36.58 2.27
CA VAL A 7 24.91 -36.99 2.14
C VAL A 7 24.10 -36.11 3.11
N LEU A 8 22.96 -35.57 2.66
CA LEU A 8 21.69 -35.38 3.39
C LEU A 8 20.90 -34.23 2.75
N ASP A 9 19.77 -34.60 2.15
CA ASP A 9 18.45 -34.12 2.53
C ASP A 9 18.31 -32.61 2.80
N ARG A 10 17.60 -31.94 1.90
CA ARG A 10 16.52 -31.02 2.26
C ARG A 10 15.71 -30.69 1.02
N GLN A 11 14.68 -31.50 0.79
CA GLN A 11 13.42 -30.93 0.35
C GLN A 11 12.90 -30.06 1.50
N SER A 12 12.87 -28.76 1.31
CA SER A 12 12.14 -27.79 2.12
C SER A 12 11.94 -26.61 1.18
N GLY A 13 10.84 -26.52 0.44
CA GLY A 13 9.56 -26.23 1.05
C GLY A 13 9.36 -24.72 1.06
N GLU A 14 9.52 -24.06 -0.07
CA GLU A 14 8.90 -22.76 -0.33
C GLU A 14 7.88 -22.98 -1.43
N THR A 15 6.87 -23.77 -1.07
CA THR A 15 5.54 -23.57 -1.62
C THR A 15 5.30 -22.09 -1.64
N ALA A 16 5.04 -21.55 -2.84
CA ALA A 16 4.38 -20.28 -3.06
C ALA A 16 3.58 -19.93 -1.82
N GLU A 17 4.06 -18.91 -1.08
CA GLU A 17 3.33 -18.30 0.01
C GLU A 17 2.06 -17.78 -0.63
N ALA A 18 1.06 -18.67 -0.73
CA ALA A 18 -0.17 -18.51 -1.45
C ALA A 18 -0.67 -17.15 -1.03
N ALA A 19 -0.66 -16.21 -1.99
CA ALA A 19 -0.82 -14.78 -1.77
C ALA A 19 -1.82 -14.62 -0.63
N ARG A 20 -1.30 -14.28 0.57
CA ARG A 20 -2.13 -14.26 1.77
C ARG A 20 -3.36 -13.45 1.36
N PRO A 21 -4.61 -13.91 1.58
CA PRO A 21 -5.78 -13.15 1.14
C PRO A 21 -5.74 -11.69 1.59
N SER A 22 -4.95 -11.38 2.63
CA SER A 22 -4.58 -10.03 3.07
C SER A 22 -3.82 -9.18 2.03
N ARG A 23 -2.93 -9.73 1.21
CA ARG A 23 -2.17 -9.02 0.15
C ARG A 23 -3.03 -8.66 -1.07
N ALA A 24 -4.17 -9.31 -1.27
CA ALA A 24 -5.13 -8.96 -2.33
C ALA A 24 -6.07 -7.82 -1.93
N ARG A 25 -6.15 -7.50 -0.63
CA ARG A 25 -6.99 -6.41 -0.13
C ARG A 25 -6.23 -5.08 -0.26
N PRO A 26 -6.94 -3.96 -0.49
CA PRO A 26 -6.30 -2.64 -0.55
C PRO A 26 -5.53 -2.25 0.72
N ILE A 27 -5.86 -2.84 1.88
CA ILE A 27 -5.15 -2.64 3.15
C ILE A 27 -4.86 -3.98 3.82
N ASP A 28 -3.61 -4.18 4.24
CA ASP A 28 -3.22 -5.29 5.11
C ASP A 28 -3.61 -5.00 6.57
N LEU A 29 -4.76 -5.55 6.98
CA LEU A 29 -5.27 -5.39 8.34
C LEU A 29 -4.37 -6.03 9.41
N VAL A 30 -3.49 -6.98 9.07
CA VAL A 30 -2.52 -7.53 10.04
C VAL A 30 -1.43 -6.51 10.29
N HIS A 31 -0.96 -5.82 9.26
CA HIS A 31 0.00 -4.73 9.39
C HIS A 31 -0.59 -3.60 10.25
N LEU A 32 -1.83 -3.18 9.95
CA LEU A 32 -2.51 -2.13 10.71
C LEU A 32 -2.69 -2.50 12.19
N ALA A 33 -3.09 -3.75 12.48
CA ALA A 33 -3.19 -4.23 13.86
C ALA A 33 -1.83 -4.23 14.57
N GLY A 34 -0.75 -4.56 13.87
CA GLY A 34 0.61 -4.47 14.42
C GLY A 34 1.01 -3.03 14.80
N GLN A 35 0.68 -2.05 13.94
CA GLN A 35 0.97 -0.63 14.17
C GLN A 35 0.16 0.00 15.30
N THR A 36 -0.98 -0.59 15.64
CA THR A 36 -1.91 -0.08 16.66
C THR A 36 -1.95 -0.94 17.91
N LEU A 37 -1.06 -1.95 18.01
CA LEU A 37 -1.06 -2.95 19.09
C LEU A 37 -2.43 -3.65 19.26
N GLY A 38 -3.21 -3.74 18.19
CA GLY A 38 -4.54 -4.32 18.15
C GLY A 38 -5.66 -3.43 18.70
N ASP A 39 -5.40 -2.15 18.98
CA ASP A 39 -6.43 -1.21 19.43
C ASP A 39 -7.39 -0.84 18.28
N ARG A 40 -8.60 -1.41 18.33
CA ARG A 40 -9.64 -1.19 17.33
C ARG A 40 -10.12 0.25 17.21
N ALA A 41 -10.11 1.03 18.29
CA ALA A 41 -10.52 2.43 18.23
C ALA A 41 -9.47 3.24 17.45
N LEU A 42 -8.19 3.00 17.74
CA LEU A 42 -7.08 3.63 17.03
C LEU A 42 -7.00 3.19 15.56
N GLU A 43 -7.24 1.90 15.27
CA GLU A 43 -7.34 1.41 13.88
C GLU A 43 -8.41 2.18 13.09
N ARG A 44 -9.60 2.37 13.68
CA ARG A 44 -10.70 3.11 13.05
C ARG A 44 -10.37 4.59 12.86
N GLU A 45 -9.70 5.22 13.81
CA GLU A 45 -9.24 6.60 13.70
C GLU A 45 -8.25 6.77 12.53
N ILE A 46 -7.23 5.91 12.46
CA ILE A 46 -6.23 5.91 11.39
C ILE A 46 -6.89 5.69 10.02
N LEU A 47 -7.82 4.73 9.93
CA LEU A 47 -8.58 4.48 8.71
C LEU A 47 -9.42 5.71 8.30
N GLY A 48 -10.07 6.37 9.26
CA GLY A 48 -10.84 7.60 9.02
C GLY A 48 -9.97 8.74 8.48
N LEU A 49 -8.79 8.96 9.08
CA LEU A 49 -7.84 9.95 8.60
C LEU A 49 -7.33 9.64 7.19
N MET A 50 -7.05 8.36 6.90
CA MET A 50 -6.65 7.95 5.56
C MET A 50 -7.76 8.19 4.53
N ALA A 51 -9.03 7.93 4.87
CA ALA A 51 -10.15 8.19 3.95
C ALA A 51 -10.20 9.67 3.52
N ILE A 52 -10.07 10.59 4.48
CA ILE A 52 -10.02 12.03 4.23
C ILE A 52 -8.82 12.38 3.33
N GLN A 53 -7.63 11.83 3.65
CA GLN A 53 -6.42 12.12 2.89
C GLN A 53 -6.50 11.61 1.44
N VAL A 54 -7.04 10.40 1.23
CA VAL A 54 -7.26 9.81 -0.09
C VAL A 54 -8.21 10.67 -0.92
N GLU A 55 -9.32 11.13 -0.35
CA GLU A 55 -10.30 11.98 -1.04
C GLU A 55 -9.69 13.32 -1.44
N GLN A 56 -9.01 13.99 -0.50
CA GLN A 56 -8.36 15.28 -0.75
C GLN A 56 -7.23 15.18 -1.78
N CYS A 57 -6.40 14.13 -1.70
CA CYS A 57 -5.32 13.91 -2.67
C CYS A 57 -5.89 13.61 -4.06
N SER A 58 -6.89 12.73 -4.16
CA SER A 58 -7.52 12.36 -5.44
C SER A 58 -8.13 13.57 -6.15
N ALA A 59 -8.82 14.44 -5.42
CA ALA A 59 -9.44 15.63 -5.97
C ALA A 59 -8.42 16.61 -6.58
N ARG A 60 -7.21 16.68 -6.00
CA ARG A 60 -6.15 17.58 -6.47
C ARG A 60 -5.28 16.99 -7.57
N LEU A 61 -5.07 15.67 -7.57
CA LEU A 61 -4.08 15.03 -8.44
C LEU A 61 -4.37 15.24 -9.94
N GLY A 62 -5.64 15.28 -10.34
CA GLY A 62 -6.06 15.43 -11.74
C GLY A 62 -5.75 16.79 -12.37
N THR A 63 -5.64 17.84 -11.57
CA THR A 63 -5.33 19.21 -12.04
C THR A 63 -3.94 19.68 -11.63
N ALA A 64 -3.21 18.86 -10.88
CA ALA A 64 -1.89 19.18 -10.35
C ALA A 64 -0.84 19.23 -11.47
N ASN A 65 0.05 20.23 -11.40
CA ASN A 65 1.28 20.23 -12.18
C ASN A 65 2.27 19.14 -11.69
N ASP A 66 3.34 18.88 -12.43
CA ASP A 66 4.28 17.80 -12.12
C ASP A 66 4.90 17.89 -10.72
N GLY A 67 5.22 19.10 -10.24
CA GLY A 67 5.79 19.32 -8.91
C GLY A 67 4.79 19.05 -7.79
N GLU A 68 3.56 19.52 -7.96
CA GLU A 68 2.45 19.23 -7.05
C GLU A 68 2.11 17.74 -7.04
N ARG A 69 2.06 17.11 -8.22
CA ARG A 69 1.77 15.68 -8.36
C ARG A 69 2.82 14.82 -7.66
N ARG A 70 4.10 15.14 -7.83
CA ARG A 70 5.19 14.50 -7.10
C ARG A 70 5.02 14.65 -5.59
N SER A 71 4.69 15.85 -5.12
CA SER A 71 4.51 16.13 -3.69
C SER A 71 3.32 15.38 -3.08
N LEU A 72 2.18 15.35 -3.79
CA LEU A 72 0.99 14.60 -3.40
C LEU A 72 1.27 13.09 -3.37
N ALA A 73 1.95 12.58 -4.40
CA ALA A 73 2.34 11.18 -4.49
C ALA A 73 3.31 10.79 -3.36
N HIS A 74 4.30 11.62 -3.06
CA HIS A 74 5.22 11.41 -1.94
C HIS A 74 4.49 11.32 -0.60
N ALA A 75 3.55 12.26 -0.35
CA ALA A 75 2.79 12.31 0.90
C ALA A 75 1.91 11.07 1.07
N ILE A 76 1.11 10.71 0.05
CA ILE A 76 0.22 9.55 0.14
C ILE A 76 1.01 8.24 0.20
N LYS A 77 2.18 8.15 -0.44
CA LYS A 77 3.08 6.99 -0.35
C LYS A 77 3.49 6.70 1.09
N GLY A 78 3.91 7.73 1.82
CA GLY A 78 4.32 7.59 3.21
C GLY A 78 3.19 7.12 4.11
N ALA A 79 2.02 7.75 4.00
CA ALA A 79 0.83 7.37 4.76
C ALA A 79 0.36 5.94 4.43
N ALA A 80 0.35 5.58 3.14
CA ALA A 80 -0.08 4.28 2.68
C ALA A 80 0.80 3.15 3.22
N ARG A 81 2.13 3.34 3.26
CA ARG A 81 3.06 2.36 3.84
C ARG A 81 2.83 2.16 5.34
N ASN A 82 2.54 3.23 6.09
CA ASN A 82 2.30 3.15 7.53
C ASN A 82 1.07 2.31 7.87
N ILE A 83 0.00 2.37 7.06
CA ILE A 83 -1.24 1.66 7.36
C ILE A 83 -1.34 0.29 6.68
N GLY A 84 -0.33 -0.12 5.90
CA GLY A 84 -0.33 -1.37 5.15
C GLY A 84 -1.10 -1.32 3.82
N ALA A 85 -1.35 -0.15 3.27
CA ALA A 85 -1.94 0.04 1.94
C ALA A 85 -0.86 -0.05 0.84
N PHE A 86 -0.19 -1.20 0.75
CA PHE A 86 1.03 -1.33 -0.06
C PHE A 86 0.80 -1.10 -1.55
N ALA A 87 -0.31 -1.58 -2.12
CA ALA A 87 -0.64 -1.33 -3.52
C ALA A 87 -0.76 0.17 -3.82
N LEU A 88 -1.38 0.94 -2.92
CA LEU A 88 -1.47 2.40 -3.04
C LEU A 88 -0.09 3.05 -2.97
N ALA A 89 0.77 2.60 -2.04
CA ALA A 89 2.12 3.10 -1.93
C ALA A 89 2.96 2.84 -3.20
N ASP A 90 2.81 1.66 -3.80
CA ASP A 90 3.54 1.30 -5.02
C ASP A 90 3.09 2.16 -6.21
N ARG A 91 1.77 2.40 -6.37
CA ARG A 91 1.28 3.32 -7.41
C ARG A 91 1.73 4.76 -7.16
N ALA A 92 1.78 5.17 -5.90
CA ALA A 92 2.23 6.49 -5.53
C ALA A 92 3.71 6.68 -5.89
N GLU A 93 4.56 5.70 -5.61
CA GLU A 93 5.98 5.73 -5.98
C GLU A 93 6.20 5.83 -7.49
N VAL A 94 5.43 5.09 -8.29
CA VAL A 94 5.51 5.19 -9.76
C VAL A 94 5.15 6.61 -10.23
N SER A 95 4.06 7.18 -9.71
CA SER A 95 3.63 8.54 -10.05
C SER A 95 4.56 9.62 -9.52
N GLU A 96 5.24 9.40 -8.39
CA GLU A 96 6.23 10.33 -7.82
C GLU A 96 7.49 10.40 -8.69
N ASN A 97 7.93 9.24 -9.20
CA ASN A 97 9.08 9.11 -10.09
C ASN A 97 8.77 9.60 -11.51
N HIS A 98 7.52 9.46 -11.95
CA HIS A 98 7.05 9.85 -13.29
C HIS A 98 5.85 10.80 -13.22
N PRO A 99 6.01 12.02 -12.66
CA PRO A 99 4.88 12.91 -12.45
C PRO A 99 4.24 13.40 -13.76
N GLY A 100 4.96 13.43 -14.88
CA GLY A 100 4.37 13.76 -16.19
C GLY A 100 3.60 12.61 -16.86
N ASP A 101 3.71 11.38 -16.35
CA ASP A 101 3.06 10.21 -16.96
C ASP A 101 1.57 10.15 -16.57
N SER A 102 0.71 10.29 -17.57
CA SER A 102 -0.74 10.22 -17.40
C SER A 102 -1.22 8.83 -16.98
N LEU A 103 -0.54 7.75 -17.40
CA LEU A 103 -0.89 6.38 -17.01
C LEU A 103 -0.52 6.12 -15.54
N ALA A 104 0.66 6.56 -15.10
CA ALA A 104 1.06 6.50 -13.70
C ALA A 104 0.06 7.25 -12.80
N THR A 105 -0.32 8.46 -13.22
CA THR A 105 -1.29 9.30 -12.52
C THR A 105 -2.68 8.66 -12.44
N ALA A 106 -3.18 8.14 -13.57
CA ALA A 106 -4.47 7.44 -13.62
C ALA A 106 -4.47 6.16 -12.78
N SER A 107 -3.36 5.41 -12.78
CA SER A 107 -3.21 4.22 -11.95
C SER A 107 -3.20 4.56 -10.46
N LEU A 108 -2.60 5.68 -10.06
CA LEU A 108 -2.64 6.15 -8.68
C LEU A 108 -4.07 6.55 -8.27
N LEU A 109 -4.78 7.32 -9.11
CA LEU A 109 -6.17 7.69 -8.86
C LEU A 109 -7.09 6.47 -8.70
N ALA A 110 -6.95 5.47 -9.56
CA ALA A 110 -7.74 4.25 -9.48
C ALA A 110 -7.48 3.49 -8.17
N GLU A 111 -6.23 3.42 -7.72
CA GLU A 111 -5.89 2.76 -6.46
C GLU A 111 -6.34 3.55 -5.23
N MET A 112 -6.27 4.88 -5.28
CA MET A 112 -6.87 5.76 -4.26
C MET A 112 -8.37 5.50 -4.12
N GLN A 113 -9.10 5.42 -5.23
CA GLN A 113 -10.54 5.11 -5.23
C GLN A 113 -10.84 3.72 -4.65
N ARG A 114 -10.06 2.69 -5.04
CA ARG A 114 -10.19 1.33 -4.47
C ARG A 114 -9.94 1.31 -2.97
N THR A 115 -8.87 1.96 -2.51
CA THR A 115 -8.51 2.01 -1.09
C THR A 115 -9.56 2.77 -0.29
N GLY A 116 -9.99 3.95 -0.76
CA GLY A 116 -11.04 4.72 -0.11
C GLY A 116 -12.38 3.97 -0.02
N ALA A 117 -12.77 3.27 -1.09
CA ALA A 117 -13.97 2.42 -1.07
C ALA A 117 -13.84 1.29 -0.04
N PHE A 118 -12.69 0.61 0.02
CA PHE A 118 -12.44 -0.43 1.00
C PHE A 118 -12.48 0.10 2.44
N ILE A 119 -11.87 1.25 2.72
CA ILE A 119 -11.94 1.90 4.04
C ILE A 119 -13.39 2.16 4.44
N ARG A 120 -14.23 2.69 3.52
CA ARG A 120 -15.65 2.91 3.80
C ARG A 120 -16.39 1.62 4.18
N THR A 121 -16.05 0.48 3.59
CA THR A 121 -16.63 -0.82 4.00
C THR A 121 -16.20 -1.30 5.39
N LEU A 122 -15.10 -0.78 5.95
CA LEU A 122 -14.62 -1.12 7.29
C LEU A 122 -15.15 -0.17 8.36
N LEU A 123 -15.41 1.10 7.99
CA LEU A 123 -15.92 2.12 8.90
C LEU A 123 -17.45 2.13 8.99
N GLY A 124 -18.13 1.64 7.94
CA GLY A 124 -19.58 1.49 7.84
C GLY A 124 -20.12 0.29 8.58
#